data_AF-A0AA97AHM6-F1
#
_entry.id   AF-A0AA97AHM6-F1
#
_cell.length_a   1.000
_cell.length_b   1.000
_cell.length_c   1.000
_cell.angle_alpha   90.00
_cell.angle_beta   90.00
_cell.angle_gamma   90.00
#
_symmetry.space_group_name_H-M   'P 1'
#
loop_
_entity.id
_entity.type
_entity.pdbx_description
1 polymer ?
#
loop_
_entity_poly.entity_id
_entity_poly.type
_entity_poly.pdbx_seq_one_letter_code
_entity_poly.pdbx_strand_id
1 'polypeptide(L)'
;MNTSLKDAVKEMVEIIGAKLPGKYKKDPVNLYISGGIAIHFHTVSRVSKDLDAIIDKNISIPSKLKVIWQNEQGEFEELSYDHNYMVVVVND
;
A
#
# COMPACT_ATOMS: atom_id res chain seq x y z
N MET A 1 -9.57 9.10 11.67
CA MET A 1 -8.29 9.55 11.08
C MET A 1 -7.23 8.58 11.57
N ASN A 2 -6.42 8.05 10.66
CA ASN A 2 -5.39 7.07 11.05
C ASN A 2 -4.34 7.76 11.92
N THR A 3 -3.99 7.13 13.03
CA THR A 3 -2.97 7.61 13.97
C THR A 3 -1.69 6.77 13.88
N SER A 4 -1.61 5.89 12.89
CA SER A 4 -0.44 5.07 12.62
C SER A 4 -0.29 4.82 11.13
N LEU A 5 0.94 4.60 10.68
CA LEU A 5 1.23 4.22 9.30
C LEU A 5 0.57 2.88 8.94
N LYS A 6 0.47 1.96 9.90
CA LYS A 6 -0.21 0.67 9.72
C LYS A 6 -1.67 0.86 9.34
N ASP A 7 -2.36 1.77 10.03
CA ASP A 7 -3.76 2.07 9.73
C ASP A 7 -3.90 2.80 8.39
N ALA A 8 -2.96 3.68 8.06
CA ALA A 8 -2.90 4.36 6.75
C ALA A 8 -2.72 3.37 5.58
N VAL A 9 -1.81 2.41 5.72
CA VAL A 9 -1.62 1.33 4.74
C VAL A 9 -2.87 0.46 4.64
N LYS A 10 -3.48 0.10 5.78
CA LYS A 10 -4.71 -0.67 5.80
C LYS A 10 -5.84 0.05 5.05
N GLU A 11 -6.05 1.34 5.32
CA GLU A 11 -7.06 2.15 4.61
C GLU A 11 -6.76 2.20 3.11
N MET A 12 -5.50 2.39 2.70
CA MET A 12 -5.12 2.37 1.29
C MET A 12 -5.48 1.04 0.62
N VAL A 13 -5.19 -0.08 1.28
CA VAL A 13 -5.53 -1.43 0.79
C VAL A 13 -7.04 -1.64 0.73
N GLU A 14 -7.81 -1.11 1.68
CA GLU A 14 -9.27 -1.15 1.66
C GLU A 14 -9.85 -0.33 0.50
N ILE A 15 -9.27 0.85 0.20
CA ILE A 15 -9.65 1.66 -0.96
C ILE A 15 -9.39 0.92 -2.28
N ILE A 16 -8.22 0.26 -2.41
CA ILE A 16 -7.90 -0.59 -3.57
C ILE A 16 -8.91 -1.75 -3.65
N GLY A 17 -9.13 -2.44 -2.53
CA GLY A 17 -10.04 -3.58 -2.42
C GLY A 17 -11.48 -3.26 -2.81
N ALA A 18 -11.98 -2.08 -2.43
CA ALA A 18 -13.32 -1.63 -2.77
C ALA A 18 -13.55 -1.40 -4.28
N LYS A 19 -12.47 -1.29 -5.07
CA LYS A 19 -12.52 -1.14 -6.53
C LYS A 19 -12.33 -2.46 -7.27
N LEU A 20 -12.05 -3.54 -6.56
CA LEU A 20 -11.87 -4.86 -7.18
C LEU A 20 -13.20 -5.38 -7.76
N PRO A 21 -13.21 -5.87 -9.01
CA PRO A 21 -14.34 -6.58 -9.58
C PRO A 21 -14.79 -7.77 -8.73
N GLY A 22 -16.10 -8.04 -8.71
CA GLY A 22 -16.70 -9.11 -7.90
C GLY A 22 -16.15 -10.52 -8.15
N LYS A 23 -15.48 -10.76 -9.30
CA LYS A 23 -14.78 -12.02 -9.60
C LYS A 23 -13.72 -12.37 -8.54
N TYR A 24 -13.09 -11.36 -7.94
CA TYR A 24 -12.04 -11.54 -6.94
C TYR A 24 -12.57 -11.95 -5.55
N LYS A 25 -13.90 -12.07 -5.36
CA LYS A 25 -14.47 -12.67 -4.14
C LYS A 25 -14.21 -14.17 -4.03
N LYS A 26 -14.05 -14.87 -5.16
CA LYS A 26 -13.79 -16.32 -5.21
C LYS A 26 -12.32 -16.65 -5.48
N ASP A 27 -11.56 -15.69 -6.00
CA ASP A 27 -10.12 -15.77 -6.26
C ASP A 27 -9.49 -14.48 -5.72
N PRO A 28 -9.07 -14.46 -4.43
CA PRO A 28 -8.60 -13.24 -3.80
C PRO A 28 -7.32 -12.70 -4.45
N VAL A 29 -7.16 -11.39 -4.41
CA VAL A 29 -5.92 -10.71 -4.81
C VAL A 29 -4.97 -10.70 -3.63
N ASN A 30 -3.74 -11.16 -3.82
CA ASN A 30 -2.69 -11.13 -2.80
C ASN A 30 -1.82 -9.88 -2.98
N LEU A 31 -1.54 -9.23 -1.86
CA LEU A 31 -0.62 -8.09 -1.76
C LEU A 31 0.52 -8.47 -0.82
N TYR A 32 1.74 -8.45 -1.32
CA TYR A 32 2.95 -8.74 -0.55
C TYR A 32 3.69 -7.42 -0.30
N ILE A 33 3.86 -7.04 0.95
CA ILE A 33 4.57 -5.83 1.36
C ILE A 33 6.03 -6.20 1.67
N SER A 34 6.98 -5.41 1.18
CA SER A 34 8.41 -5.62 1.38
C SER A 34 9.13 -4.30 1.70
N GLY A 35 10.45 -4.38 1.91
CA GLY A 35 11.28 -3.22 2.22
C GLY A 35 11.34 -2.87 3.72
N GLY A 36 11.95 -1.73 4.04
CA GLY A 36 12.19 -1.30 5.43
C GLY A 36 10.91 -1.06 6.24
N ILE A 37 9.79 -0.84 5.55
CA ILE A 37 8.49 -0.70 6.19
C ILE A 37 7.84 -2.04 6.54
N ALA A 38 8.10 -3.11 5.78
CA ALA A 38 7.68 -4.45 6.15
C ALA A 38 8.32 -4.85 7.50
N ILE A 39 9.58 -4.45 7.70
CA ILE A 39 10.29 -4.59 8.97
C ILE A 39 9.64 -3.74 10.07
N HIS A 40 9.19 -2.52 9.77
CA HIS A 40 8.50 -1.66 10.73
C HIS A 40 7.22 -2.31 11.29
N PHE A 41 6.43 -3.03 10.46
CA PHE A 41 5.26 -3.77 10.94
C PHE A 41 5.57 -4.82 12.01
N HIS A 42 6.80 -5.35 12.03
CA HIS A 42 7.22 -6.39 12.97
C HIS A 42 8.09 -5.87 14.12
N THR A 43 8.81 -4.76 13.93
CA THR A 43 9.86 -4.32 14.86
C THR A 43 9.63 -2.92 15.43
N VAL A 44 8.64 -2.17 14.92
CA VAL A 44 8.38 -0.77 15.26
C VAL A 44 9.55 0.17 14.91
N SER A 45 10.64 -0.35 14.33
CA SER A 45 11.77 0.45 13.83
C SER A 45 11.62 0.72 12.34
N ARG A 46 11.81 1.98 11.92
CA ARG A 46 11.68 2.42 10.53
C ARG A 46 13.07 2.65 9.94
N VAL A 47 13.42 1.89 8.90
CA VAL A 47 14.72 2.00 8.21
C VAL A 47 14.63 2.62 6.81
N SER A 48 13.41 2.79 6.27
CA SER A 48 13.13 3.47 5.00
C SER A 48 11.86 4.29 5.05
N LYS A 49 11.74 5.29 4.17
CA LYS A 49 10.49 6.05 4.00
C LYS A 49 9.47 5.32 3.12
N ASP A 50 9.96 4.52 2.19
CA ASP A 50 9.16 3.89 1.14
C ASP A 50 8.59 2.53 1.56
N LEU A 51 7.45 2.19 0.95
CA LEU A 51 6.76 0.92 1.04
C LEU A 51 6.73 0.28 -0.35
N ASP A 52 7.45 -0.83 -0.50
CA ASP A 52 7.40 -1.64 -1.72
C ASP A 52 6.29 -2.67 -1.60
N ALA A 53 5.51 -2.86 -2.66
CA ALA A 53 4.48 -3.88 -2.68
C ALA A 53 4.36 -4.58 -4.03
N ILE A 54 4.05 -5.88 -3.98
CA ILE A 54 3.81 -6.73 -5.15
C ILE A 54 2.35 -7.19 -5.10
N ILE A 55 1.64 -7.02 -6.22
CA ILE A 55 0.25 -7.47 -6.40
C ILE A 55 0.28 -8.64 -7.39
N ASP A 56 -0.31 -9.78 -7.01
CA ASP A 56 -0.23 -11.01 -7.80
C ASP A 56 -1.21 -11.08 -8.98
N LYS A 57 -2.17 -10.14 -9.06
CA LYS A 57 -3.11 -10.01 -10.16
C LYS A 57 -2.99 -8.63 -10.82
N ASN A 58 -3.28 -8.58 -12.12
CA ASN A 58 -3.46 -7.32 -12.82
C ASN A 58 -4.78 -6.66 -12.38
N ILE A 59 -4.67 -5.57 -11.63
CA ILE A 59 -5.79 -4.78 -11.12
C ILE A 59 -5.63 -3.31 -11.48
N SER A 60 -6.75 -2.61 -11.62
CA SER A 60 -6.74 -1.16 -11.79
C SER A 60 -6.60 -0.48 -10.44
N ILE A 61 -5.55 0.31 -10.25
CA ILE A 61 -5.34 1.13 -9.06
C ILE A 61 -5.99 2.51 -9.29
N PRO A 62 -6.75 3.06 -8.32
CA PRO A 62 -7.31 4.40 -8.43
C PRO A 62 -6.24 5.44 -8.73
N SER A 63 -6.49 6.31 -9.72
CA SER A 63 -5.56 7.41 -10.01
C SER A 63 -5.50 8.38 -8.83
N LYS A 64 -4.28 8.78 -8.45
CA LYS A 64 -4.02 9.71 -7.33
C LYS A 64 -4.45 9.17 -5.97
N LEU A 65 -4.28 7.86 -5.75
CA LEU A 65 -4.57 7.24 -4.45
C LEU A 65 -3.67 7.80 -3.36
N LYS A 66 -4.28 8.45 -2.37
CA LYS A 66 -3.62 9.08 -1.21
C LYS A 66 -4.41 8.81 0.05
N VAL A 67 -3.72 8.64 1.17
CA VAL A 67 -4.29 8.56 2.51
C VAL A 67 -3.54 9.52 3.41
N ILE A 68 -4.28 10.42 4.07
CA ILE A 68 -3.71 11.34 5.07
C ILE A 68 -3.81 10.67 6.44
N TRP A 69 -2.73 10.72 7.21
CA TRP A 69 -2.67 10.16 8.56
C TRP A 69 -1.91 11.09 9.50
N GLN A 70 -2.09 10.90 10.80
CA GLN A 70 -1.40 11.65 11.83
C GLN A 70 -0.30 10.77 12.44
N ASN A 71 0.94 11.25 12.48
CA ASN A 71 2.07 10.53 13.05
C ASN A 71 2.09 10.64 14.59
N GLU A 72 3.04 9.94 15.22
CA GLU A 72 3.17 9.89 16.68
C GLU A 72 3.48 11.26 17.31
N GLN A 73 4.03 12.19 16.52
CA GLN A 73 4.33 13.56 16.91
C GLN A 73 3.11 14.50 16.75
N GLY A 74 1.98 13.99 16.24
CA GLY A 74 0.77 14.75 15.99
C GLY A 74 0.78 15.50 14.66
N GLU A 75 1.78 15.29 13.81
CA GLU A 75 1.90 15.93 12.49
C GLU A 75 1.12 15.15 11.43
N PHE A 76 0.67 15.84 10.39
CA PHE A 76 -0.03 15.23 9.26
C PHE A 76 0.95 14.74 8.20
N GLU A 77 0.86 13.47 7.85
CA GLU A 77 1.62 12.82 6.79
C GLU A 77 0.71 12.29 5.68
N GLU A 78 1.27 12.16 4.48
CA GLU A 78 0.59 11.60 3.30
C GLU A 78 1.24 10.27 2.92
N LEU A 79 0.44 9.22 2.83
CA LEU A 79 0.79 7.98 2.12
C LEU A 79 0.26 8.07 0.70
N SER A 80 1.13 7.99 -0.30
CA SER A 80 0.75 8.04 -1.72
C SER A 80 1.19 6.77 -2.44
N TYR A 81 0.36 6.29 -3.36
CA TYR A 81 0.73 5.20 -4.26
C TYR A 81 1.54 5.77 -5.42
N ASP A 82 2.77 5.29 -5.62
CA ASP A 82 3.60 5.70 -6.76
C ASP A 82 3.20 4.93 -8.03
N HIS A 83 2.56 5.63 -8.96
CA HIS A 83 2.16 5.08 -10.26
C HIS A 83 3.30 5.04 -11.28
N ASN A 84 4.44 5.68 -11.01
CA ASN A 84 5.57 5.74 -11.94
C ASN A 84 6.51 4.54 -11.79
N TYR A 85 6.41 3.82 -10.68
CA TYR A 85 7.19 2.61 -10.42
C TYR A 85 6.44 1.37 -10.96
N MET A 86 6.28 1.28 -12.29
CA MET A 86 5.80 0.05 -12.93
C MET A 86 6.98 -0.86 -13.24
N VAL A 87 6.90 -2.13 -12.80
CA VAL A 87 7.82 -3.17 -13.26
C VAL A 87 7.70 -3.28 -14.79
N VAL A 88 8.78 -2.95 -15.50
CA VAL A 88 8.92 -3.32 -16.91
C VAL A 88 9.02 -4.84 -16.94
N VAL A 89 7.97 -5.51 -17.40
CA VAL A 89 8.04 -6.94 -17.72
C VAL A 89 8.91 -7.04 -18.98
N VAL A 90 10.17 -7.44 -18.80
CA VAL A 90 11.00 -7.91 -19.91
C VAL A 90 10.46 -9.28 -20.28
N ASN A 91 9.82 -9.37 -21.44
CA ASN A 91 9.49 -10.67 -22.02
C ASN A 91 10.77 -11.20 -22.66
N ASP A 92 11.26 -12.34 -22.19
CA ASP A 92 12.27 -13.15 -22.87
C ASP A 92 11.74 -13.70 -24.21
#